data_AF-A0A6I7PXX7-F1
#
_entry.id   AF-A0A6I7PXX7-F1
#
_cell.length_a   1.000
_cell.length_b   1.000
_cell.length_c   1.000
_cell.angle_alpha   90.00
_cell.angle_beta   90.00
_cell.angle_gamma   90.00
#
_symmetry.space_group_name_H-M   'P 1'
#
loop_
_entity.id
_entity.type
_entity.pdbx_description
1 polymer ?
#
loop_
_entity_poly.entity_id
_entity_poly.type
_entity_poly.pdbx_seq_one_letter_code
_entity_poly.pdbx_strand_id
1 'polypeptide(L)' 'MRQQVKDLISQRYRTVEEFCWANDLSKATVSNFLAGRKDFQVSTLQKVANGLKKKLHISLR' A
#
# COMPACT_ATOMS: atom_id res chain seq x y z
N MET A 1 4.24 9.70 -3.66
CA MET A 1 3.40 8.74 -2.92
C MET A 1 3.67 7.28 -3.27
N ARG A 2 3.34 6.76 -4.47
CA ARG A 2 3.47 5.31 -4.77
C ARG A 2 4.89 4.78 -4.61
N GLN A 3 5.89 5.51 -5.12
CA GLN A 3 7.30 5.16 -4.96
C GLN A 3 7.69 5.11 -3.48
N GLN A 4 7.32 6.13 -2.69
CA GLN A 4 7.55 6.14 -1.24
C GLN A 4 6.90 4.95 -0.51
N VAL A 5 5.69 4.55 -0.92
CA VAL A 5 5.03 3.36 -0.37
C VAL A 5 5.82 2.09 -0.73
N LYS A 6 6.28 1.98 -1.98
CA LYS A 6 7.13 0.86 -2.42
C LYS A 6 8.43 0.80 -1.61
N ASP A 7 9.10 1.94 -1.43
CA ASP A 7 10.34 2.03 -0.67
C ASP A 7 10.13 1.64 0.81
N LEU A 8 9.03 2.10 1.42
CA LEU A 8 8.65 1.74 2.79
C LEU A 8 8.36 0.24 2.95
N ILE A 9 7.73 -0.39 1.96
CA ILE A 9 7.51 -1.84 1.96
C ILE A 9 8.86 -2.55 1.90
N SER A 10 9.73 -2.16 0.96
CA SER A 10 11.06 -2.77 0.78
C SER A 10 12.02 -2.58 1.97
N GLN A 11 11.82 -1.56 2.81
CA GLN A 11 12.59 -1.37 4.04
C GLN A 11 12.21 -2.35 5.16
N ARG A 12 10.98 -2.86 5.16
CA ARG A 12 10.43 -3.68 6.25
C ARG A 12 10.16 -5.13 5.87
N TYR A 13 10.03 -5.40 4.58
CA TYR A 13 9.70 -6.70 4.02
C TYR A 13 10.60 -6.98 2.82
N ARG A 14 11.01 -8.25 2.65
CA ARG A 14 11.87 -8.67 1.54
C ARG A 14 11.16 -8.58 0.21
N THR A 15 9.84 -8.80 0.21
CA THR A 15 8.99 -8.73 -0.98
C THR A 15 7.64 -8.08 -0.69
N VAL A 16 6.96 -7.62 -1.73
CA VAL A 16 5.57 -7.14 -1.62
C VAL A 16 4.62 -8.26 -1.19
N GLU A 17 4.91 -9.51 -1.55
CA GLU A 17 4.12 -10.68 -1.14
C GLU A 17 4.18 -10.90 0.37
N GLU A 18 5.37 -10.79 0.95
CA GLU A 18 5.57 -10.90 2.40
C GLU A 18 4.80 -9.80 3.14
N PHE A 19 4.83 -8.56 2.64
CA PHE A 19 4.00 -7.47 3.16
C PHE A 19 2.50 -7.79 3.07
N CYS A 20 2.05 -8.34 1.95
CA CYS A 20 0.65 -8.69 1.75
C CYS A 20 0.21 -9.80 2.71
N TRP A 21 1.04 -10.82 2.88
CA TRP A 21 0.79 -11.92 3.81
C TRP A 21 0.73 -11.45 5.27
N ALA A 22 1.71 -10.66 5.69
CA ALA A 22 1.80 -10.19 7.08
C ALA A 22 0.68 -9.23 7.50
N ASN A 23 -0.03 -8.63 6.53
CA ASN A 23 -1.05 -7.61 6.78
C ASN A 23 -2.43 -8.01 6.23
N ASP A 24 -2.62 -9.28 5.84
CA ASP A 24 -3.86 -9.82 5.28
C ASP A 24 -4.40 -8.97 4.10
N LEU A 25 -3.52 -8.68 3.14
CA LEU A 25 -3.83 -7.88 1.95
C LEU A 25 -3.78 -8.74 0.68
N SER A 26 -4.70 -8.45 -0.24
CA SER A 26 -4.63 -9.04 -1.59
C SER A 26 -3.44 -8.46 -2.36
N LYS A 27 -2.56 -9.34 -2.84
CA LYS A 27 -1.44 -8.99 -3.74
C LYS A 27 -1.91 -8.21 -4.97
N ALA A 28 -3.07 -8.58 -5.53
CA ALA A 28 -3.64 -7.91 -6.69
C ALA A 28 -3.97 -6.44 -6.36
N THR A 29 -4.58 -6.20 -5.20
CA THR A 29 -4.94 -4.87 -4.72
C THR A 29 -3.72 -3.98 -4.51
N VAL A 30 -2.68 -4.48 -3.84
CA VAL A 30 -1.43 -3.72 -3.62
C VAL A 30 -0.69 -3.49 -4.94
N SER A 31 -0.64 -4.49 -5.83
CA SER A 31 0.02 -4.37 -7.13
C SER A 31 -0.68 -3.35 -8.02
N ASN A 32 -2.01 -3.33 -8.07
CA ASN A 32 -2.77 -2.34 -8.84
C ASN A 32 -2.52 -0.92 -8.32
N PHE A 33 -2.49 -0.75 -7.00
CA PHE A 33 -2.15 0.53 -6.37
C PHE A 33 -0.73 0.99 -6.75
N LEU A 34 0.27 0.11 -6.59
CA LEU A 34 1.68 0.42 -6.89
C LEU A 34 1.92 0.69 -8.38
N ALA A 35 1.24 -0.04 -9.26
CA ALA A 35 1.30 0.15 -10.71
C ALA A 35 0.53 1.38 -11.22
N GLY A 36 -0.23 2.06 -10.34
CA GLY A 36 -1.01 3.25 -10.72
C GLY A 36 -2.14 2.96 -11.71
N ARG A 37 -2.64 1.72 -11.77
CA ARG A 37 -3.81 1.38 -12.59
C ARG A 37 -5.03 2.11 -12.03
N LYS A 38 -5.86 2.64 -12.94
CA LYS A 38 -7.06 3.45 -12.64
C LYS A 38 -7.98 2.68 -11.68
N ASP A 39 -8.47 3.38 -10.67
CA ASP A 39 -9.38 2.93 -9.61
C ASP A 39 -8.74 2.08 -8.51
N PHE A 40 -8.02 2.76 -7.60
CA PHE A 40 -7.79 2.24 -6.26
C PHE A 40 -8.79 2.90 -5.29
N GLN A 41 -9.42 2.09 -4.45
CA GLN A 41 -10.36 2.60 -3.45
C GLN A 41 -9.61 3.26 -2.29
N VAL A 42 -10.20 4.27 -1.65
CA VAL A 42 -9.66 4.88 -0.41
C VAL A 42 -9.48 3.82 0.68
N SER A 43 -10.35 2.82 0.73
CA SER A 43 -10.23 1.65 1.63
C SER A 43 -8.91 0.89 1.43
N THR A 44 -8.40 0.81 0.19
CA THR A 44 -7.11 0.19 -0.12
C THR A 44 -5.95 1.04 0.43
N LEU A 45 -6.02 2.36 0.28
CA LEU A 45 -5.02 3.26 0.87
C LEU A 45 -4.98 3.15 2.40
N GLN A 46 -6.13 3.07 3.05
CA GLN A 46 -6.22 2.89 4.50
C GLN A 46 -5.56 1.58 4.93
N LYS A 47 -5.86 0.48 4.27
CA LYS A 47 -5.26 -0.83 4.59
C LYS A 47 -3.74 -0.83 4.41
N VAL A 48 -3.24 -0.25 3.33
CA VAL A 48 -1.80 -0.12 3.08
C VAL A 48 -1.14 0.78 4.13
N ALA A 49 -1.75 1.92 4.46
CA ALA A 49 -1.24 2.82 5.50
C ALA A 49 -1.19 2.14 6.88
N ASN A 50 -2.23 1.38 7.24
CA ASN A 50 -2.30 0.61 8.47
C ASN A 50 -1.18 -0.45 8.54
N GLY A 51 -0.97 -1.22 7.45
CA GLY A 51 0.11 -2.20 7.40
C GLY A 51 1.51 -1.57 7.49
N LEU A 52 1.66 -0.33 7.02
CA LEU A 52 2.88 0.45 7.19
C LEU A 52 2.97 1.18 8.53
N LYS A 53 1.98 1.04 9.42
CA LYS A 53 1.88 1.78 10.69
C LYS A 53 2.00 3.30 10.46
N LYS A 54 1.33 3.81 9.42
CA LYS A 54 1.26 5.24 9.05
C LYS A 54 -0.18 5.72 9.11
N LYS A 55 -0.39 7.00 9.47
CA LYS A 55 -1.70 7.65 9.37
C LYS A 55 -1.91 8.16 7.95
N LEU A 56 -3.04 7.79 7.35
CA LEU A 56 -3.45 8.32 6.05
C LEU A 56 -4.04 9.72 6.24
N HIS A 57 -3.50 10.71 5.53
CA HIS A 57 -4.05 12.07 5.45
C HIS A 57 -4.51 12.31 4.01
N ILE A 58 -5.79 12.63 3.80
CA ILE A 58 -6.35 12.99 2.49
C ILE A 58 -6.71 14.46 2.55
N SER A 59 -6.09 15.27 1.68
CA SER A 59 -6.44 16.67 1.49
C SER A 59 -7.13 16.84 0.14
N LEU A 60 -8.34 17.40 0.13
CA LEU A 60 -9.00 17.86 -1.09
C LEU A 60 -8.48 19.27 -1.39
N ARG A 61 -8.02 19.51 -2.63
CA ARG A 61 -7.66 20.84 -3.13
C ARG A 61 -8.80 21.37 -3.99
#